data_AF-A0A920ATA9-F1
#
_entry.id   AF-A0A920ATA9-F1
#
_cell.length_a   1.000
_cell.length_b   1.000
_cell.length_c   1.000
_cell.angle_alpha   90.00
_cell.angle_beta   90.00
_cell.angle_gamma   90.00
#
_symmetry.space_group_name_H-M   'P 1'
#
loop_
_entity.id
_entity.type
_entity.pdbx_description
1 polymer ?
#
loop_
_entity_poly.entity_id
_entity_poly.type
_entity_poly.pdbx_seq_one_letter_code
_entity_poly.pdbx_strand_id
1 'polypeptide(L)'
;MRLGVGAIHALGITKGRLPPFIMTLAGLTGWFGVALLITGAMPIGNLPADFKKFSRGDFIGIPNLFWCVIGIMVPTYIIFKTYPSW
;
A
#
# COMPACT_ATOMS: atom_id res chain seq x y z
N MET A 1 3.52 16.36 23.33
CA MET A 1 3.39 15.49 22.13
C MET A 1 4.73 14.95 21.63
N ARG A 2 5.70 15.79 21.25
CA ARG A 2 6.99 15.37 20.62
C ARG A 2 7.81 14.37 21.45
N LEU A 3 7.90 14.58 22.78
CA LEU A 3 8.65 13.70 23.69
C LEU A 3 8.04 12.29 23.81
N GLY A 4 6.71 12.17 23.79
CA GLY A 4 6.03 10.87 23.90
C GLY A 4 6.26 9.99 22.67
N VAL A 5 6.14 10.58 21.47
CA VAL A 5 6.43 9.87 20.21
C VAL A 5 7.91 9.47 20.15
N GLY A 6 8.82 10.37 20.54
CA GLY A 6 10.25 10.08 20.60
C GLY A 6 10.58 8.97 21.59
N ALA A 7 9.94 8.94 22.77
CA ALA A 7 10.13 7.88 23.76
C ALA A 7 9.66 6.51 23.25
N ILE A 8 8.53 6.44 22.55
CA ILE A 8 8.03 5.19 21.95
C ILE A 8 9.04 4.63 20.93
N HIS A 9 9.58 5.51 20.07
CA HIS A 9 10.57 5.10 19.07
C HIS A 9 11.89 4.69 19.73
N ALA A 10 12.35 5.44 20.73
CA ALA A 10 13.56 5.13 21.49
C ALA A 10 13.45 3.80 22.23
N LEU A 11 12.29 3.47 22.80
CA LEU A 11 12.05 2.18 23.46
C LEU A 11 12.10 1.01 22.47
N GLY A 12 11.50 1.15 21.29
CA GLY A 12 11.56 0.11 20.25
C GLY A 12 12.98 -0.12 19.71
N ILE A 13 13.79 0.93 19.60
CA ILE A 13 15.18 0.81 19.16
C ILE A 13 16.06 0.20 20.27
N THR A 14 15.95 0.70 21.50
CA THR A 14 16.84 0.30 22.62
C THR A 14 16.50 -1.07 23.20
N LYS A 15 15.22 -1.37 23.43
CA LYS A 15 14.78 -2.65 24.01
C LYS A 15 14.39 -3.68 22.94
N GLY A 16 13.77 -3.23 21.86
CA GLY A 16 13.36 -4.09 20.75
C GLY A 16 14.50 -4.40 19.77
N ARG A 17 15.64 -3.69 19.85
CA ARG A 17 16.78 -3.80 18.92
C ARG A 17 16.35 -3.64 17.45
N LEU A 18 15.24 -2.93 17.24
CA LEU A 18 14.69 -2.68 15.91
C LEU A 18 15.51 -1.57 15.25
N PRO A 19 15.95 -1.75 13.99
CA PRO A 19 16.57 -0.70 13.21
C PRO A 19 15.67 0.55 13.15
N PRO A 20 16.25 1.77 13.18
CA PRO A 20 15.48 3.01 13.21
C PRO A 20 14.45 3.13 12.07
N PHE A 21 14.81 2.66 10.87
CA PHE A 21 13.93 2.65 9.70
C PHE A 21 12.64 1.83 9.92
N ILE A 22 12.76 0.66 10.55
CA ILE A 22 11.61 -0.21 10.82
C ILE A 22 10.69 0.44 11.87
N MET A 23 11.27 1.08 12.88
CA MET A 23 10.48 1.78 13.90
C MET A 23 9.69 2.95 13.33
N THR A 24 10.25 3.72 12.40
CA THR A 24 9.51 4.81 11.75
C THR A 24 8.46 4.31 10.78
N LEU A 25 8.73 3.20 10.06
CA LEU A 25 7.74 2.56 9.20
C LEU A 25 6.55 2.03 10.01
N ALA A 26 6.84 1.32 11.12
CA ALA A 26 5.83 0.86 12.06
C ALA A 26 5.06 2.02 12.72
N GLY A 27 5.75 3.10 13.06
CA GLY A 27 5.15 4.33 13.59
C GLY A 27 4.18 4.97 12.61
N LEU A 28 4.53 5.05 11.33
CA LEU A 28 3.65 5.54 10.27
C LEU A 28 2.37 4.68 10.18
N THR A 29 2.50 3.36 10.09
CA THR A 29 1.35 2.44 10.02
C THR A 29 0.49 2.52 11.28
N GLY A 30 1.11 2.55 12.46
CA GLY A 30 0.41 2.63 13.75
C GLY A 30 -0.37 3.92 13.92
N TRP A 31 0.25 5.07 13.61
CA TRP A 31 -0.43 6.37 13.66
C TRP A 31 -1.51 6.51 12.60
N PHE A 32 -1.32 5.92 11.42
CA PHE A 32 -2.39 5.83 10.43
C PHE A 32 -3.58 5.03 10.98
N GLY A 33 -3.34 3.87 11.59
CA GLY A 33 -4.38 3.05 12.23
C GLY A 33 -5.11 3.79 13.35
N VAL A 34 -4.38 4.48 14.23
CA VAL A 34 -4.99 5.32 15.29
C VAL A 34 -5.82 6.44 14.68
N ALA A 35 -5.35 7.08 13.61
CA ALA A 35 -6.13 8.10 12.90
C ALA A 35 -7.42 7.52 12.30
N LEU A 36 -7.40 6.31 11.71
CA LEU A 36 -8.63 5.64 11.25
C LEU A 36 -9.61 5.38 12.40
N LEU A 37 -9.13 4.91 13.55
CA LEU A 37 -9.96 4.64 14.73
C LEU A 37 -10.62 5.91 15.28
N ILE A 38 -9.86 7.02 15.35
CA ILE A 38 -10.37 8.30 15.86
C ILE A 38 -11.36 8.93 14.88
N THR A 39 -11.05 8.89 13.59
CA THR A 39 -11.88 9.53 12.56
C THR A 39 -13.09 8.71 12.15
N GLY A 40 -13.15 7.43 12.56
CA GLY A 40 -14.15 6.48 12.05
C GLY A 40 -14.07 6.29 10.53
N ALA A 41 -12.96 6.70 9.92
CA ALA A 41 -12.76 6.62 8.49
C ALA A 41 -12.71 5.15 8.09
N MET A 42 -13.75 4.69 7.41
CA MET A 42 -13.64 3.50 6.58
C MET A 42 -12.92 3.92 5.29
N PRO A 43 -12.10 3.03 4.68
CA PRO A 43 -11.64 3.27 3.32
C PRO A 43 -12.86 3.71 2.49
N ILE A 44 -12.73 4.77 1.70
CA ILE A 44 -13.84 5.30 0.89
C ILE A 44 -14.30 4.15 -0.02
N GLY A 45 -15.28 3.38 0.46
CA GLY A 45 -15.77 2.15 -0.14
C GLY A 45 -16.98 2.42 -1.04
N ASN A 46 -17.43 3.67 -1.09
CA ASN A 46 -18.44 4.12 -2.03
C ASN A 46 -17.84 4.31 -3.43
N LEU A 47 -17.06 3.34 -3.89
CA LEU A 47 -16.70 3.25 -5.29
C LEU A 47 -17.99 2.98 -6.07
N PRO A 48 -18.13 3.57 -7.28
CA PRO A 48 -19.24 3.30 -8.17
C PRO A 48 -19.49 1.80 -8.30
N ALA A 49 -20.76 1.39 -8.36
CA ALA A 49 -21.14 -0.02 -8.42
C ALA A 49 -20.44 -0.75 -9.59
N ASP A 50 -20.28 -0.07 -10.72
CA ASP A 50 -19.59 -0.58 -11.90
C ASP A 50 -18.10 -0.83 -11.64
N PHE A 51 -17.43 0.06 -10.90
CA PHE A 51 -16.03 -0.11 -10.55
C PHE A 51 -15.85 -1.30 -9.60
N LYS A 52 -16.76 -1.48 -8.63
CA LYS A 52 -16.72 -2.64 -7.73
C LYS A 52 -16.96 -3.96 -8.47
N LYS A 53 -17.91 -3.97 -9.42
CA LYS A 53 -18.20 -5.12 -10.26
C LYS A 53 -17.03 -5.47 -11.18
N PHE A 54 -16.38 -4.46 -11.75
CA PHE A 54 -15.17 -4.67 -12.55
C PHE A 54 -14.02 -5.16 -11.68
N SER A 55 -13.72 -4.49 -10.56
CA SER A 55 -12.59 -4.80 -9.69
C SER A 55 -12.70 -6.14 -8.95
N ARG A 56 -13.92 -6.65 -8.73
CA ARG A 56 -14.16 -7.93 -8.04
C ARG A 56 -14.69 -9.02 -8.97
N GLY A 57 -14.82 -8.71 -10.26
CA GLY A 57 -15.27 -9.64 -11.27
C GLY A 57 -14.12 -10.50 -11.78
N ASP A 58 -14.48 -11.67 -12.27
CA ASP A 58 -13.57 -12.59 -12.94
C ASP A 58 -13.93 -12.68 -14.42
N PHE A 59 -12.91 -12.61 -15.26
CA PHE A 59 -13.02 -12.90 -16.68
C PHE A 59 -12.31 -14.22 -16.96
N ILE A 60 -13.09 -15.25 -17.32
CA ILE A 60 -12.61 -16.62 -17.60
C ILE A 60 -11.95 -17.25 -16.35
N GLY A 61 -12.48 -16.95 -15.16
CA GLY A 61 -11.95 -17.47 -13.89
C GLY A 61 -10.67 -16.78 -13.39
N ILE A 62 -10.22 -15.73 -14.09
CA ILE A 62 -9.08 -14.89 -13.69
C ILE A 62 -9.59 -13.50 -13.30
N PRO A 63 -9.18 -12.94 -12.16
CA PRO A 63 -9.62 -11.61 -11.72
C PRO A 63 -9.34 -10.53 -12.77
N ASN A 64 -10.30 -9.64 -12.99
CA ASN A 64 -10.19 -8.54 -13.96
C ASN A 64 -8.95 -7.65 -13.75
N LEU A 65 -8.49 -7.49 -12.50
CA LEU A 65 -7.27 -6.74 -12.19
C LEU A 65 -6.02 -7.37 -12.80
N PHE A 66 -5.97 -8.70 -12.93
CA PHE A 66 -4.84 -9.38 -13.54
C PHE A 66 -4.74 -9.05 -15.03
N TRP A 67 -5.87 -8.93 -15.72
CA TRP A 67 -5.91 -8.49 -17.11
C TRP A 67 -5.39 -7.06 -17.30
N CYS A 68 -5.64 -6.15 -16.34
CA CYS A 68 -5.05 -4.82 -16.35
C CYS A 68 -3.51 -4.86 -16.26
N VAL A 69 -2.96 -5.76 -15.44
CA VAL A 69 -1.50 -5.96 -15.33
C VAL A 69 -0.93 -6.42 -16.66
N ILE A 70 -1.54 -7.41 -17.32
CA ILE A 70 -1.12 -7.88 -18.65
C ILE A 70 -1.16 -6.72 -19.66
N GLY A 71 -2.22 -5.91 -19.63
CA GLY A 71 -2.39 -4.76 -20.52
C GLY A 71 -1.26 -3.74 -20.44
N ILE A 72 -0.63 -3.58 -19.27
CA ILE A 72 0.55 -2.70 -19.09
C ILE A 72 1.85 -3.45 -19.38
N MET A 73 1.93 -4.72 -18.95
CA MET A 73 3.14 -5.54 -19.10
C MET A 73 3.54 -5.73 -20.57
N VAL A 74 2.58 -5.97 -21.48
CA VAL A 74 2.85 -6.18 -22.91
C VAL A 74 3.50 -4.94 -23.57
N PRO A 75 2.92 -3.73 -23.51
CA PRO A 75 3.55 -2.55 -24.09
C PRO A 75 4.86 -2.20 -23.40
N THR A 76 4.97 -2.35 -22.07
CA THR A 76 6.23 -2.16 -21.35
C THR A 76 7.32 -3.09 -21.87
N TYR A 77 7.02 -4.39 -22.05
CA TYR A 77 7.97 -5.36 -22.60
C TYR A 77 8.41 -5.00 -24.03
N ILE A 78 7.47 -4.57 -24.88
CA ILE A 78 7.78 -4.13 -26.25
C ILE A 78 8.71 -2.91 -26.21
N ILE A 79 8.40 -1.91 -25.39
CA ILE A 79 9.20 -0.68 -25.26
C ILE A 79 10.62 -0.99 -24.76
N PHE A 80 10.76 -1.82 -23.72
CA PHE A 80 12.07 -2.23 -23.21
C PHE A 80 12.88 -3.00 -24.25
N LYS A 81 12.23 -3.80 -25.09
CA LYS A 81 12.90 -4.48 -26.21
C LYS A 81 13.30 -3.53 -27.33
N THR A 82 12.50 -2.48 -27.59
CA THR A 82 12.77 -1.50 -28.66
C THR A 82 13.84 -0.47 -28.26
N TYR A 83 13.94 -0.11 -26.97
CA TYR A 83 14.94 0.83 -26.46
C TYR A 83 15.83 0.18 -25.39
N PRO A 84 16.78 -0.69 -25.80
CA PRO A 84 17.67 -1.39 -24.87
C PRO A 84 18.80 -0.51 -24.29
N SER A 85 18.63 0.81 -24.22
CA SER A 85 19.71 1.76 -23.90
C SER A 85 19.87 2.08 -22.40
N TRP A 86 19.64 1.11 -21.52
CA TRP A 86 20.03 1.15 -20.10
C TRP A 86 20.78 -0.13 -19.73
#